data_AF-A0A368FBJ2-F1
#
_entry.id   AF-A0A368FBJ2-F1
#
_cell.length_a   1.000
_cell.length_b   1.000
_cell.length_c   1.000
_cell.angle_alpha   90.00
_cell.angle_beta   90.00
_cell.angle_gamma   90.00
#
_symmetry.space_group_name_H-M   'P 1'
#
loop_
_entity.id
_entity.type
_entity.pdbx_description
1 polymer ?
#
loop_
_entity_poly.entity_id
_entity_poly.type
_entity_poly.pdbx_seq_one_letter_code
_entity_poly.pdbx_strand_id
1 'polypeptide(L)'
;MNKFCKHRHIRKNLDKIYQELGQETNLFAIVRDPFDRLISGYVDKCLKESQFTKNSCYNCTGNFSCFVGNLHLSLQRRFAHKHIKGTFYNDRHFAPQTW
;
A
#
# COMPACT_ATOMS: atom_id res chain seq x y z
N MET A 1 -22.00 -9.32 -1.69
CA MET A 1 -20.81 -8.43 -1.72
C MET A 1 -19.81 -9.00 -2.71
N ASN A 2 -19.83 -8.49 -3.95
CA ASN A 2 -19.08 -9.04 -5.08
C ASN A 2 -17.61 -8.58 -5.01
N LYS A 3 -16.74 -9.38 -4.37
CA LYS A 3 -15.30 -9.25 -4.58
C LYS A 3 -14.97 -9.89 -5.93
N PHE A 4 -14.67 -9.07 -6.94
CA PHE A 4 -14.30 -9.50 -8.29
C PHE A 4 -13.17 -10.55 -8.29
N CYS A 5 -12.28 -10.49 -7.30
CA CYS A 5 -11.18 -11.44 -7.12
C CYS A 5 -11.45 -12.36 -5.91
N LYS A 6 -12.36 -13.33 -6.06
CA LYS A 6 -12.58 -14.40 -5.07
C LYS A 6 -11.44 -15.43 -5.12
N HIS A 7 -10.25 -15.00 -4.68
CA HIS A 7 -8.96 -15.74 -4.68
C HIS A 7 -8.47 -16.30 -6.04
N ARG A 8 -9.25 -16.17 -7.10
CA ARG A 8 -8.83 -16.45 -8.48
C ARG A 8 -7.99 -15.28 -8.99
N HIS A 9 -6.93 -15.59 -9.73
CA HIS A 9 -5.98 -14.62 -10.31
C HIS A 9 -5.11 -13.82 -9.32
N ILE A 10 -5.00 -14.25 -8.05
CA ILE A 10 -3.97 -13.69 -7.15
C ILE A 10 -2.62 -14.27 -7.57
N ARG A 11 -1.67 -13.39 -7.88
CA ARG A 11 -0.26 -13.74 -8.09
C ARG A 11 0.60 -12.95 -7.11
N LYS A 12 1.66 -13.57 -6.62
CA LYS A 12 2.59 -12.97 -5.65
C LYS A 12 3.81 -12.34 -6.30
N ASN A 13 4.01 -12.59 -7.61
CA ASN A 13 5.18 -12.13 -8.37
C ASN A 13 4.73 -11.66 -9.76
N LEU A 14 5.20 -10.48 -10.18
CA LEU A 14 5.03 -9.93 -11.52
C LEU A 14 5.75 -10.77 -12.59
N ASP A 15 6.92 -11.35 -12.31
CA ASP A 15 7.64 -12.19 -13.27
C ASP A 15 6.80 -13.38 -13.72
N LYS A 16 6.09 -14.01 -12.76
CA LYS A 16 5.16 -15.10 -13.06
C LYS A 16 3.97 -14.63 -13.89
N ILE A 17 3.50 -13.41 -13.65
CA ILE A 17 2.42 -12.80 -14.46
C ILE A 17 2.91 -12.61 -15.90
N TYR A 18 4.12 -12.07 -16.10
CA TYR A 18 4.69 -11.88 -17.44
C TYR A 18 4.91 -13.20 -18.18
N GLN A 19 5.36 -14.25 -17.47
CA GLN A 19 5.50 -15.58 -18.05
C GLN A 19 4.14 -16.20 -18.46
N GLU A 20 3.08 -15.98 -17.67
CA GLU A 20 1.75 -16.53 -17.94
C GLU A 20 0.98 -15.77 -19.04
N LEU A 21 1.13 -14.45 -19.13
CA LEU A 21 0.39 -13.61 -20.09
C LEU A 21 1.04 -13.57 -21.49
N GLY A 22 2.32 -13.92 -21.60
CA GLY A 22 3.06 -13.88 -22.86
C GLY A 22 3.68 -12.51 -23.18
N GLN A 23 4.59 -12.49 -24.17
CA GLN A 23 5.43 -11.32 -24.49
C GLN A 23 4.65 -10.09 -25.01
N GLU A 24 3.40 -10.24 -25.44
CA GLU A 24 2.58 -9.15 -26.00
C GLU A 24 1.57 -8.55 -24.98
N THR A 25 2.00 -8.38 -23.73
CA THR A 25 1.13 -7.79 -22.70
C THR A 25 1.22 -6.27 -22.71
N ASN A 26 0.09 -5.60 -22.95
CA ASN A 26 -0.02 -4.16 -22.77
C ASN A 26 -0.14 -3.80 -21.28
N LEU A 27 0.89 -3.17 -20.73
CA LEU A 27 0.90 -2.67 -19.36
C LEU A 27 0.41 -1.23 -19.33
N PHE A 28 -0.55 -0.96 -18.46
CA PHE A 28 -0.99 0.39 -18.16
C PHE A 28 -1.12 0.57 -16.65
N ALA A 29 -0.94 1.81 -16.20
CA ALA A 29 -1.11 2.19 -14.82
C ALA A 29 -1.90 3.49 -14.74
N ILE A 30 -2.76 3.61 -13.73
CA ILE A 30 -3.53 4.83 -13.47
C ILE A 30 -2.81 5.58 -12.35
N VAL A 31 -2.23 6.72 -12.69
CA VAL A 31 -1.66 7.67 -11.73
C VAL A 31 -2.73 8.64 -11.24
N ARG A 32 -2.56 9.13 -10.02
CA ARG A 32 -3.29 10.27 -9.45
C ARG A 32 -2.29 11.22 -8.83
N ASP A 33 -2.72 12.44 -8.57
CA ASP A 33 -1.93 13.38 -7.77
C ASP A 33 -1.47 12.70 -6.46
N PRO A 34 -0.17 12.80 -6.10
CA PRO A 34 0.38 12.14 -4.92
C PRO A 34 -0.31 12.54 -3.62
N PHE A 35 -0.69 13.82 -3.46
CA PHE A 35 -1.34 14.31 -2.25
C PHE A 35 -2.78 13.79 -2.16
N ASP A 36 -3.53 13.84 -3.25
CA ASP A 36 -4.89 13.26 -3.30
C ASP A 36 -4.88 11.77 -2.97
N ARG A 37 -3.90 11.03 -3.52
CA ARG A 37 -3.73 9.61 -3.27
C ARG A 37 -3.39 9.33 -1.81
N LEU A 38 -2.51 10.13 -1.20
CA LEU A 38 -2.14 10.04 0.22
C LEU A 38 -3.37 10.28 1.11
N ILE A 39 -4.11 11.37 0.89
CA ILE A 39 -5.28 11.74 1.71
C ILE A 39 -6.38 10.69 1.54
N SER A 40 -6.69 10.28 0.31
CA SER A 40 -7.68 9.23 0.04
C SER A 40 -7.31 7.91 0.72
N GLY A 41 -6.03 7.52 0.66
CA GLY A 41 -5.53 6.32 1.33
C GLY A 41 -5.65 6.42 2.85
N TYR A 42 -5.34 7.58 3.43
CA TYR A 42 -5.45 7.81 4.87
C TYR A 42 -6.91 7.66 5.34
N VAL A 43 -7.85 8.31 4.65
CA VAL A 43 -9.28 8.22 5.00
C VAL A 43 -9.77 6.78 4.92
N ASP A 44 -9.40 6.04 3.88
CA ASP A 44 -9.83 4.66 3.68
C ASP A 44 -9.19 3.71 4.72
N LYS A 45 -7.85 3.68 4.78
CA LYS A 45 -7.09 2.69 5.54
C LYS A 45 -6.95 3.02 7.02
N CYS A 46 -6.95 4.30 7.38
CA CYS A 46 -6.73 4.75 8.76
C CYS A 46 -8.01 5.15 9.48
N LEU A 47 -9.02 5.66 8.78
CA LEU A 47 -10.26 6.11 9.43
C LEU A 47 -11.37 5.06 9.28
N LYS A 48 -11.69 4.65 8.04
CA LYS A 48 -12.79 3.71 7.77
C LYS A 48 -12.47 2.27 8.21
N GLU A 49 -11.25 1.82 7.94
CA GLU A 49 -10.80 0.46 8.29
C GLU A 49 -10.27 0.33 9.73
N SER A 50 -10.18 1.43 10.49
CA SER A 50 -9.62 1.46 11.86
C SER A 50 -10.21 0.38 12.78
N GLN A 51 -11.52 0.15 12.69
CA GLN A 51 -12.27 -0.86 13.46
C GLN A 51 -11.89 -2.32 13.13
N PHE A 52 -11.33 -2.58 11.95
CA PHE A 52 -10.97 -3.94 11.50
C PHE A 52 -9.47 -4.23 11.63
N THR A 53 -8.65 -3.20 11.81
CA THR A 53 -7.19 -3.31 11.85
C THR A 53 -6.64 -2.78 13.17
N LYS A 54 -6.31 -3.71 14.08
CA LYS A 54 -5.59 -3.38 15.32
C LYS A 54 -4.25 -2.72 14.98
N ASN A 55 -3.95 -1.62 15.65
CA ASN A 55 -2.74 -0.81 15.47
C ASN A 55 -2.51 -0.27 14.04
N SER A 56 -3.59 -0.01 13.29
CA SER A 56 -3.49 0.66 11.99
C SER A 56 -2.92 2.06 12.12
N CYS A 57 -2.20 2.49 11.08
CA CYS A 57 -1.69 3.85 10.94
C CYS A 57 -0.89 4.36 12.16
N TYR A 58 -0.02 3.48 12.66
CA TYR A 58 1.00 3.77 13.68
C TYR A 58 0.42 4.26 15.03
N ASN A 59 -0.81 3.84 15.37
CA ASN A 59 -1.50 4.27 16.60
C ASN A 59 -1.72 5.78 16.72
N CYS A 60 -1.78 6.49 15.59
CA CYS A 60 -1.94 7.93 15.58
C CYS A 60 -3.38 8.42 15.84
N THR A 61 -4.36 7.52 16.01
CA THR A 61 -5.74 7.83 16.45
C THR A 61 -6.39 9.04 15.74
N GLY A 62 -6.23 9.16 14.43
CA GLY A 62 -6.82 10.26 13.63
C GLY A 62 -5.93 11.51 13.50
N ASN A 63 -4.75 11.54 14.14
CA ASN A 63 -3.78 12.60 13.95
C ASN A 63 -2.99 12.39 12.64
N PHE A 64 -3.27 13.22 11.64
CA PHE A 64 -2.65 13.11 10.31
C PHE A 64 -1.14 13.41 10.35
N SER A 65 -0.70 14.43 11.09
CA SER A 65 0.71 14.79 11.20
C SER A 65 1.55 13.68 11.84
N CYS A 66 1.03 13.04 12.90
CA CYS A 66 1.63 11.84 13.50
C CYS A 66 1.77 10.73 12.46
N PHE A 67 0.73 10.49 11.67
CA PHE A 67 0.73 9.45 10.65
C PHE A 67 1.80 9.72 9.59
N VAL A 68 1.85 10.93 9.02
CA VAL A 68 2.84 11.30 8.00
C VAL A 68 4.27 11.18 8.54
N GLY A 69 4.52 11.64 9.77
CA GLY A 69 5.84 11.52 10.41
C GLY A 69 6.28 10.07 10.58
N ASN A 70 5.41 9.22 11.11
CA ASN A 70 5.72 7.79 11.29
C ASN A 70 5.85 7.03 9.97
N LEU A 71 5.02 7.37 8.96
CA LEU A 71 5.14 6.81 7.62
C LEU A 71 6.50 7.17 7.02
N HIS A 72 6.92 8.43 7.08
CA HIS A 72 8.20 8.87 6.57
C HIS A 72 9.37 8.12 7.22
N LEU A 73 9.39 8.03 8.55
CA LEU A 73 10.41 7.28 9.29
C LEU A 73 10.41 5.78 8.94
N SER A 74 9.22 5.18 8.80
CA SER A 74 9.08 3.78 8.40
C SER A 74 9.67 3.53 7.01
N LEU A 75 9.34 4.39 6.03
CA LEU A 75 9.84 4.28 4.67
C LEU A 75 11.35 4.52 4.59
N GLN A 76 11.88 5.55 5.27
CA GLN A 76 13.33 5.79 5.31
C GLN A 76 14.10 4.59 5.86
N ARG A 77 13.64 4.01 6.98
CA ARG A 77 14.27 2.80 7.55
C ARG A 77 14.24 1.63 6.57
N ARG A 78 13.18 1.48 5.77
CA ARG A 78 13.08 0.42 4.76
C ARG A 78 13.99 0.64 3.57
N PHE A 79 14.06 1.87 3.06
CA PHE A 79 14.97 2.17 1.96
C PHE A 79 16.43 2.06 2.40
N ALA A 80 16.73 2.34 3.68
CA ALA A 80 18.06 2.18 4.27
C ALA A 80 18.43 0.72 4.60
N HIS A 81 17.47 -0.13 4.98
CA HIS A 81 17.74 -1.52 5.39
C HIS A 81 17.11 -2.55 4.45
N LYS A 82 17.92 -3.44 3.86
CA LYS A 82 17.45 -4.48 2.91
C LYS A 82 16.44 -5.47 3.50
N HIS A 83 16.33 -5.61 4.82
CA HIS A 83 15.39 -6.56 5.44
C HIS A 83 14.87 -6.10 6.81
N ILE A 84 13.65 -5.59 6.87
CA ILE A 84 12.89 -5.45 8.13
C ILE A 84 11.77 -6.49 8.11
N LYS A 85 11.80 -7.47 9.03
CA LYS A 85 10.69 -8.41 9.27
C LYS A 85 9.55 -7.69 10.00
N GLY A 86 8.30 -7.86 9.59
CA GLY A 86 7.13 -7.27 10.27
C GLY A 86 5.85 -7.21 9.41
N THR A 87 4.75 -6.74 10.00
CA THR A 87 3.51 -6.46 9.26
C THR A 87 3.64 -5.12 8.53
N PHE A 88 3.45 -5.15 7.21
CA PHE A 88 3.77 -4.03 6.32
C PHE A 88 2.53 -3.33 5.78
N TYR A 89 1.43 -3.38 6.53
CA TYR A 89 0.12 -2.97 6.00
C TYR A 89 0.14 -1.51 5.54
N ASN A 90 0.54 -0.57 6.40
CA ASN A 90 0.63 0.85 6.04
C ASN A 90 1.65 1.07 4.91
N ASP A 91 2.88 0.56 5.06
CA ASP A 91 3.93 0.82 4.08
C ASP A 91 3.57 0.29 2.68
N ARG A 92 2.87 -0.85 2.57
CA ARG A 92 2.39 -1.38 1.27
C ARG A 92 1.27 -0.57 0.64
N HIS A 93 0.42 0.06 1.46
CA HIS A 93 -0.66 0.90 0.97
C HIS A 93 -0.19 2.30 0.60
N PHE A 94 0.89 2.76 1.23
CA PHE A 94 1.37 4.13 1.09
C PHE A 94 2.73 4.25 0.37
N ALA A 95 3.43 3.16 0.03
CA ALA A 95 4.65 3.20 -0.78
C ALA A 95 4.44 2.63 -2.18
N PRO A 96 5.19 3.11 -3.19
CA PRO A 96 5.88 4.40 -3.27
C PRO A 96 4.90 5.53 -3.61
N GLN A 97 5.12 6.76 -3.10
CA GLN A 97 4.25 7.93 -3.39
C GLN A 97 4.69 8.76 -4.59
N THR A 98 5.89 8.50 -5.10
CA THR A 98 6.35 9.00 -6.39
C THR A 98 6.57 7.79 -7.29
N TRP A 99 6.00 7.83 -8.47
CA TRP A 99 6.44 7.01 -9.60
C TRP A 99 7.40 7.86 -10.42
#